data_AF-A0A026VYL9-F1
#
_entry.id   AF-A0A026VYL9-F1
#
_cell.length_a   1.000
_cell.length_b   1.000
_cell.length_c   1.000
_cell.angle_alpha   90.00
_cell.angle_beta   90.00
_cell.angle_gamma   90.00
#
_symmetry.space_group_name_H-M   'P 1'
#
loop_
_entity.id
_entity.type
_entity.pdbx_description
1 polymer ?
#
loop_
_entity_poly.entity_id
_entity_poly.type
_entity_poly.pdbx_seq_one_letter_code
_entity_poly.pdbx_strand_id
1 'polypeptide(L)' 'MSMGRTKCKNNISNVLCPVETERVVQNIQNTKFSIFIDEISDITNDKWMTFLVRYADGKQ' A
#
# COMPACT_ATOMS: atom_id res chain seq x y z
N MET A 1 -20.85 -22.39 -8.08
CA MET A 1 -19.38 -22.55 -7.93
C MET A 1 -18.88 -21.53 -6.92
N SER A 2 -18.35 -21.95 -5.78
CA SER A 2 -17.71 -21.05 -4.80
C SER A 2 -16.19 -21.27 -4.81
N MET A 3 -15.43 -20.18 -4.77
CA MET A 3 -13.97 -20.24 -4.69
C MET A 3 -13.57 -20.59 -3.25
N GLY A 4 -12.77 -21.66 -3.07
CA GLY A 4 -12.21 -22.01 -1.77
C GLY A 4 -11.28 -20.92 -1.21
N ARG A 5 -11.26 -20.75 0.12
CA ARG A 5 -10.48 -19.72 0.83
C ARG A 5 -9.01 -19.66 0.40
N THR A 6 -8.33 -20.80 0.36
CA THR A 6 -6.91 -20.88 -0.02
C THR A 6 -6.68 -20.43 -1.45
N LYS A 7 -7.54 -20.83 -2.38
CA LYS A 7 -7.45 -20.44 -3.79
C LYS A 7 -7.71 -18.95 -3.97
N CYS A 8 -8.68 -18.40 -3.24
CA CYS A 8 -8.94 -16.96 -3.19
C CYS A 8 -7.72 -16.19 -2.67
N LYS A 9 -7.16 -16.60 -1.52
CA LYS A 9 -5.94 -16.00 -0.96
C LYS A 9 -4.78 -16.02 -1.95
N ASN A 10 -4.53 -17.17 -2.57
CA ASN A 10 -3.43 -17.31 -3.52
C ASN A 10 -3.59 -16.40 -4.75
N ASN A 11 -4.82 -16.28 -5.28
CA ASN A 11 -5.08 -15.36 -6.38
C ASN A 11 -4.89 -13.90 -5.96
N ILE A 12 -5.35 -13.51 -4.77
CA ILE A 12 -5.16 -12.13 -4.27
C ILE A 12 -3.67 -11.85 -4.08
N SER A 13 -2.96 -12.72 -3.36
CA SER A 13 -1.55 -12.50 -3.01
C SER A 13 -0.60 -12.60 -4.19
N ASN A 14 -0.81 -13.53 -5.11
CA ASN A 14 0.17 -13.83 -6.17
C ASN A 14 -0.15 -13.17 -7.50
N VAL A 15 -1.39 -12.70 -7.71
CA VAL A 15 -1.82 -12.10 -8.98
C VAL A 15 -2.23 -10.65 -8.80
N LEU A 16 -3.20 -10.36 -7.92
CA LEU A 16 -3.70 -8.99 -7.73
C LEU A 16 -2.69 -8.10 -7.01
N CYS A 17 -2.07 -8.58 -5.94
CA CYS A 17 -1.17 -7.78 -5.11
C CYS A 17 0.04 -7.24 -5.90
N PRO A 18 0.74 -8.03 -6.74
CA PRO A 18 1.85 -7.51 -7.54
C PRO A 18 1.40 -6.44 -8.54
N VAL A 19 0.29 -6.66 -9.25
CA VAL A 19 -0.24 -5.72 -10.25
C VAL A 19 -0.62 -4.38 -9.60
N GLU A 20 -1.32 -4.41 -8.46
CA GLU A 20 -1.67 -3.19 -7.73
C GLU A 20 -0.44 -2.51 -7.13
N THR A 21 0.54 -3.27 -6.65
CA THR A 21 1.80 -2.72 -6.13
C THR A 21 2.56 -1.98 -7.23
N GLU A 22 2.72 -2.59 -8.41
CA GLU A 22 3.35 -1.95 -9.57
C GLU A 22 2.59 -0.69 -9.99
N ARG A 23 1.25 -0.73 -10.01
CA ARG A 23 0.41 0.45 -10.29
C ARG A 23 0.66 1.58 -9.32
N VAL A 24 0.69 1.29 -8.01
CA VAL A 24 0.95 2.29 -6.96
C VAL A 24 2.36 2.86 -7.10
N VAL A 25 3.37 2.03 -7.34
CA VAL A 25 4.76 2.48 -7.55
C VAL A 25 4.84 3.42 -8.76
N GLN A 26 4.23 3.05 -9.88
CA GLN A 26 4.19 3.90 -11.08
C GLN A 26 3.47 5.23 -10.81
N ASN A 27 2.36 5.20 -10.09
CA ASN A 27 1.63 6.43 -9.74
C ASN A 27 2.47 7.36 -8.86
N ILE A 28 3.11 6.84 -7.82
CA ILE A 28 3.95 7.64 -6.91
C ILE A 28 5.17 8.22 -7.64
N GLN A 29 5.80 7.47 -8.55
CA GLN A 29 6.96 7.94 -9.31
C GLN A 29 6.61 9.04 -10.32
N ASN A 30 5.44 8.97 -10.94
CA ASN A 30 5.07 9.85 -12.05
C ASN A 30 4.15 11.01 -11.66
N THR A 31 3.65 11.05 -10.42
CA THR A 31 2.75 12.11 -9.94
C THR A 31 3.33 12.85 -8.75
N LYS A 32 2.94 14.12 -8.59
CA LYS A 32 3.25 14.85 -7.36
C LYS A 32 2.47 14.22 -6.21
N PHE A 33 3.18 13.90 -5.14
CA PHE A 33 2.60 13.38 -3.91
C PHE A 33 2.97 14.27 -2.73
N SER A 34 2.17 14.18 -1.67
CA SER A 34 2.51 14.73 -0.35
C SER A 34 2.72 13.58 0.62
N ILE A 35 3.72 13.71 1.49
CA ILE A 35 3.99 12.73 2.54
C ILE A 35 3.78 13.39 3.91
N PHE A 36 3.10 12.67 4.79
CA PHE A 36 2.99 13.02 6.21
C PHE A 36 3.80 11.99 7.00
N ILE A 37 4.75 12.49 7.79
CA ILE A 37 5.66 11.69 8.62
C ILE A 37 5.36 12.05 10.06
N ASP A 38 5.07 11.05 10.87
CA ASP A 38 4.82 11.22 12.29
C ASP A 38 5.57 10.17 13.09
N GLU A 39 6.28 10.61 14.12
CA GLU A 39 6.91 9.71 15.09
C GLU A 39 5.98 9.60 16.30
N ILE A 40 5.42 8.40 16.50
CA ILE A 40 4.62 8.14 17.69
C ILE A 40 5.58 8.08 18.87
N SER A 41 5.54 9.13 19.68
CA SER A 41 6.31 9.23 20.92
C SER A 41 5.50 8.60 22.06
N ASP A 42 5.44 7.26 22.08
CA ASP A 42 4.90 6.53 23.23
C ASP A 42 6.00 6.25 24.26
N ILE A 43 5.63 6.02 25.52
CA ILE A 43 6.55 5.65 26.60
C ILE A 43 6.86 4.15 26.48
N THR A 44 7.34 3.72 25.32
CA THR A 44 7.79 2.36 25.07
C THR A 44 9.17 2.40 24.42
N ASN A 45 9.94 1.32 24.55
CA ASN A 45 11.26 1.21 23.92
C ASN A 45 11.16 1.08 22.39
N ASP A 46 9.98 0.74 21.88
CA ASP A 46 9.72 0.58 20.45
C ASP A 46 9.20 1.89 19.88
N LYS A 47 10.04 2.54 19.07
CA LYS A 47 9.66 3.75 18.34
C LYS A 47 8.96 3.37 17.04
N TRP A 48 7.79 3.94 16.82
CA TRP A 48 7.00 3.73 15.60
C TRP A 48 7.00 5.02 14.79
N MET A 49 7.38 4.91 13.51
CA MET A 49 7.31 6.01 12.56
C MET A 49 6.26 5.70 11.50
N THR A 50 5.27 6.58 11.37
CA THR A 50 4.18 6.45 10.41
C THR A 50 4.48 7.29 9.18
N PHE A 51 4.32 6.68 8.01
CA PHE A 51 4.38 7.35 6.71
C PHE A 51 3.01 7.27 6.04
N LEU A 52 2.40 8.42 5.76
CA LEU A 52 1.17 8.53 4.98
C LEU A 52 1.48 9.23 3.66
N VAL A 53 1.34 8.50 2.54
CA VAL A 53 1.53 9.02 1.18
C VAL A 53 0.16 9.35 0.58
N ARG A 54 -0.03 10.59 0.14
CA ARG A 54 -1.22 11.01 -0.63
C ARG A 54 -0.77 11.42 -2.02
N TYR A 55 -1.37 10.81 -3.04
CA TYR A 55 -1.11 11.10 -4.45
C TYR A 55 -2.45 11.14 -5.21
N ALA A 56 -2.49 11.85 -6.33
CA ALA A 56 -3.64 11.81 -7.23
C ALA A 56 -3.50 10.62 -8.18
N ASP A 57 -4.51 9.76 -8.26
CA ASP A 57 -4.52 8.70 -9.26
C ASP A 57 -4.79 9.31 -10.64
N GLY A 58 -3.81 9.17 -11.54
CA GLY A 58 -3.89 9.71 -12.90
C GLY A 58 -4.79 8.91 -13.84
N LYS A 59 -5.38 7.81 -13.37
CA LYS A 59 -6.34 7.01 -14.16
C LYS A 59 -7.74 7.62 -14.08
N GLN A 60 -8.06 8.47 -15.06
CA GLN A 60 -9.41 8.65 -15.61
C GLN A 60 -9.48 7.96 -16.96
#